data_AF-L5NYV8-F1
#
_entry.id   AF-L5NYV8-F1
#
_cell.length_a   1.000
_cell.length_b   1.000
_cell.length_c   1.000
_cell.angle_alpha   90.00
_cell.angle_beta   90.00
_cell.angle_gamma   90.00
#
_symmetry.space_group_name_H-M   'P 1'
#
loop_
_entity.id
_entity.type
_entity.pdbx_description
1 polymer ?
#
loop_
_entity_poly.entity_id
_entity_poly.type
_entity_poly.pdbx_seq_one_letter_code
_entity_poly.pdbx_strand_id
1 'polypeptide(L)' 'MNGNEFGRLFRMTTYGESHGDAMGVTISGCPAGVELSVEDVQAELDRRKP' A
#
# COMPACT_ATOMS: atom_id res chain seq x y z
N MET A 1 -5.27 -17.86 -1.21
CA MET A 1 -5.99 -16.92 -2.09
C MET A 1 -4.97 -16.41 -3.10
N ASN A 2 -5.16 -16.66 -4.39
CA ASN A 2 -4.21 -16.24 -5.42
C ASN A 2 -4.68 -14.89 -5.99
N GLY A 3 -3.76 -13.93 -6.16
CA GLY A 3 -4.07 -12.61 -6.74
C GLY A 3 -3.83 -11.41 -5.84
N ASN A 4 -2.86 -11.47 -4.93
CA ASN A 4 -2.46 -10.34 -4.09
C ASN A 4 -1.40 -9.44 -4.72
N GLU A 5 -0.95 -9.74 -5.96
CA GLU A 5 0.02 -8.94 -6.71
C GLU A 5 -0.66 -8.20 -7.87
N PHE A 6 -0.32 -6.92 -8.06
CA PHE A 6 -0.72 -6.12 -9.21
C PHE A 6 0.45 -5.27 -9.72
N GLY A 7 0.58 -5.15 -11.05
CA GLY A 7 1.64 -4.36 -11.70
C GLY A 7 2.85 -5.18 -12.15
N ARG A 8 3.80 -4.51 -12.85
CA ARG A 8 5.01 -5.14 -13.42
C ARG A 8 6.29 -4.42 -13.01
N LEU A 9 6.46 -3.17 -13.46
CA LEU A 9 7.63 -2.35 -13.10
C LEU A 9 7.41 -1.64 -11.76
N PHE A 10 6.27 -0.95 -11.63
CA PHE A 10 5.71 -0.53 -10.35
C PHE A 10 4.72 -1.61 -9.91
N ARG A 11 5.04 -2.31 -8.83
CA ARG A 11 4.29 -3.50 -8.38
C ARG A 11 3.85 -3.35 -6.93
N MET A 12 2.62 -3.74 -6.66
CA MET A 12 2.02 -3.80 -5.33
C MET A 12 1.73 -5.25 -4.95
N THR A 13 2.05 -5.62 -3.71
CA THR A 13 1.74 -6.93 -3.13
C THR A 13 1.06 -6.73 -1.79
N THR A 14 -0.20 -7.13 -1.65
CA THR A 14 -0.98 -6.95 -0.41
C THR A 14 -0.90 -8.17 0.51
N TYR A 15 -1.13 -7.94 1.80
CA TYR A 15 -1.18 -9.00 2.82
C TYR A 15 -2.04 -8.59 4.03
N GLY A 16 -2.39 -9.60 4.84
CA GLY A 16 -3.18 -9.44 6.05
C GLY A 16 -4.68 -9.65 5.83
N GLU A 17 -5.40 -9.68 6.95
CA GLU A 17 -6.84 -9.93 7.00
C GLU A 17 -7.53 -8.87 7.86
N SER A 18 -8.79 -8.57 7.57
CA SER A 18 -9.55 -7.52 8.29
C SER A 18 -9.69 -7.77 9.80
N HIS A 19 -9.61 -9.02 10.24
CA HIS A 19 -9.67 -9.42 11.65
C HIS A 19 -8.32 -9.95 12.18
N GLY A 20 -7.25 -9.84 11.37
CA GLY A 20 -5.90 -10.22 11.78
C GLY A 20 -5.19 -9.08 12.51
N ASP A 21 -4.00 -9.37 13.02
CA ASP A 21 -3.20 -8.40 13.80
C ASP A 21 -2.82 -7.15 12.98
N ALA A 22 -2.66 -7.29 11.66
CA ALA A 22 -2.35 -6.19 10.75
C ALA A 22 -2.76 -6.48 9.29
N MET A 23 -2.88 -5.41 8.50
CA MET A 23 -2.97 -5.44 7.04
C MET A 23 -1.95 -4.49 6.43
N GLY A 24 -1.50 -4.77 5.21
CA GLY A 24 -0.50 -3.93 4.56
C GLY A 24 -0.29 -4.22 3.08
N VAL A 25 0.65 -3.48 2.51
CA VAL A 25 1.07 -3.58 1.13
C VAL A 25 2.56 -3.29 1.01
N THR A 26 3.27 -4.09 0.22
CA THR A 26 4.64 -3.80 -0.22
C THR A 26 4.59 -3.21 -1.63
N ILE A 27 5.27 -2.08 -1.83
CA ILE A 27 5.41 -1.43 -3.12
C ILE A 27 6.85 -1.59 -3.61
N SER A 28 7.02 -2.06 -4.85
CA SER A 28 8.31 -2.23 -5.53
C SER A 28 8.37 -1.37 -6.79
N GLY A 29 9.58 -0.91 -7.14
CA GLY A 29 9.82 -0.11 -8.35
C GLY A 29 9.46 1.36 -8.22
N CYS A 30 9.35 1.87 -6.99
CA CYS A 30 9.29 3.31 -6.75
C CYS A 30 10.63 3.95 -7.13
N PRO A 31 10.66 5.00 -7.96
CA PRO A 31 11.87 5.73 -8.25
C PRO A 31 12.51 6.31 -6.98
N ALA A 32 13.84 6.41 -6.96
CA ALA A 32 14.54 7.09 -5.88
C ALA A 32 14.28 8.61 -5.91
N GLY A 33 14.36 9.25 -4.75
CA GLY A 33 14.20 10.71 -4.62
C GLY A 33 12.76 11.19 -4.58
N VAL A 34 11.77 10.29 -4.59
CA VAL A 34 10.38 10.64 -4.27
C VAL A 34 10.30 10.92 -2.77
N GLU A 35 9.94 12.15 -2.41
CA GLU A 35 9.58 12.50 -1.03
C GLU A 35 8.30 11.76 -0.65
N LEU A 36 8.32 11.05 0.47
CA LEU A 36 7.19 10.29 0.98
C LEU A 36 7.26 10.26 2.50
N SER A 37 6.17 10.67 3.14
CA SER A 37 6.00 10.56 4.59
C SER A 37 4.79 9.70 4.95
N VAL A 38 4.62 9.43 6.25
CA VAL A 38 3.47 8.69 6.76
C VAL A 38 2.19 9.52 6.64
N GLU A 39 2.32 10.83 6.78
CA GLU A 39 1.21 11.80 6.70
C GLU A 39 0.60 11.82 5.30
N ASP A 40 1.41 11.70 4.23
CA ASP A 40 0.92 11.60 2.85
C ASP A 40 -0.03 10.40 2.68
N VAL A 41 0.36 9.24 3.23
CA VAL A 41 -0.44 8.01 3.17
C VAL A 41 -1.69 8.14 4.05
N GLN A 42 -1.55 8.69 5.26
CA GLN A 42 -2.66 8.84 6.20
C GLN A 42 -3.73 9.79 5.67
N ALA A 43 -3.35 10.90 5.04
CA ALA A 43 -4.29 11.83 4.43
C ALA A 43 -5.18 11.15 3.37
N GLU A 44 -4.61 10.29 2.51
CA GLU A 44 -5.40 9.54 1.53
C GLU A 44 -6.26 8.44 2.16
N LEU A 45 -5.83 7.84 3.28
CA LEU A 45 -6.65 6.90 4.04
C LEU A 45 -7.83 7.59 4.72
N ASP A 46 -7.62 8.77 5.29
CA ASP A 46 -8.66 9.52 6.02
C ASP A 46 -9.77 10.01 5.08
N ARG A 47 -9.43 10.35 3.83
CA ARG A 47 -10.40 10.68 2.75
C ARG A 47 -11.42 9.57 2.46
N ARG A 48 -11.21 8.34 2.95
CA ARG A 48 -12.17 7.23 2.81
C ARG A 48 -13.40 7.37 3.70
N LYS A 49 -13.33 8.20 4.74
CA LYS A 49 -14.48 8.56 5.59
C LYS A 49 -15.09 9.87 5.04
N PRO A 50 -16.43 10.05 5.08
CA PRO A 50 -17.04 11.34 4.83
C PRO A 50 -16.58 12.39 5.84
#